data_AF-A0A963KMQ4-F1
#
_entry.id   AF-A0A963KMQ4-F1
#
_cell.length_a   1.000
_cell.length_b   1.000
_cell.length_c   1.000
_cell.angle_alpha   90.00
_cell.angle_beta   90.00
_cell.angle_gamma   90.00
#
_symmetry.space_group_name_H-M   'P 1'
#
loop_
_entity.id
_entity.type
_entity.pdbx_description
1 polymer ?
#
loop_
_entity_poly.entity_id
_entity_poly.type
_entity_poly.pdbx_seq_one_letter_code
_entity_poly.pdbx_strand_id
1 'polypeptide(L)' 'RLLTGLGERIRDVRQGPDGLLYVLTDSSNGRLIRLLPPG' A
#
# COMPACT_ATOMS: atom_id res chain seq x y z
N ARG A 1 -0.01 -10.89 9.01
CA ARG A 1 -0.27 -9.45 8.69
C ARG A 1 0.70 -9.04 7.59
N LEU A 2 0.27 -8.36 6.53
CA LEU A 2 1.08 -8.15 5.31
C LEU A 2 1.99 -6.89 5.33
N LEU A 3 1.67 -5.85 6.13
CA LEU A 3 2.35 -4.54 6.07
C LEU A 3 2.92 -4.08 7.43
N THR A 4 3.07 -4.98 8.39
CA THR A 4 3.55 -4.65 9.74
C THR A 4 4.98 -4.10 9.78
N GLY A 5 5.81 -4.42 8.78
CA GLY A 5 7.18 -3.91 8.67
C GLY A 5 7.31 -2.57 7.95
N LEU A 6 6.21 -2.00 7.42
CA LEU A 6 6.27 -0.77 6.63
C LEU A 6 6.62 0.46 7.49
N GLY A 7 6.28 0.44 8.79
CA GLY A 7 6.58 1.54 9.71
C GLY A 7 5.83 2.85 9.43
N GLU A 8 4.89 2.86 8.49
CA GLU A 8 4.11 4.05 8.11
C GLU A 8 2.62 3.85 8.40
N ARG A 9 1.93 4.96 8.71
CA ARG A 9 0.48 4.97 8.80
C ARG A 9 -0.09 4.85 7.38
N ILE A 10 -1.05 3.93 7.21
CA ILE A 10 -1.79 3.78 5.96
C ILE A 10 -2.95 4.78 5.95
N ARG A 11 -3.06 5.55 4.87
CA ARG A 11 -4.16 6.50 4.64
C ARG A 11 -5.34 5.83 3.94
N ASP A 12 -5.06 5.08 2.88
CA ASP A 12 -6.07 4.44 2.04
C ASP A 12 -5.51 3.17 1.38
N VAL A 13 -6.40 2.25 1.03
CA VAL A 13 -6.10 1.03 0.27
C VAL A 13 -7.15 0.85 -0.82
N ARG A 14 -6.73 0.73 -2.08
CA ARG A 14 -7.62 0.53 -3.22
C ARG A 14 -7.18 -0.62 -4.09
N GLN A 15 -8.13 -1.34 -4.67
CA GLN A 15 -7.86 -2.28 -5.74
C GLN A 15 -7.85 -1.53 -7.08
N GLY A 16 -6.81 -1.74 -7.87
CA GLY A 16 -6.72 -1.22 -9.24
C GLY A 16 -7.51 -2.07 -10.24
N PRO A 17 -7.76 -1.55 -11.45
CA PRO A 17 -8.39 -2.33 -12.53
C PRO A 17 -7.53 -3.51 -13.00
N ASP A 18 -6.24 -3.53 -12.65
CA ASP A 18 -5.31 -4.63 -12.85
C ASP A 18 -5.43 -5.74 -11.79
N GLY A 19 -6.34 -5.57 -10.81
CA GLY A 19 -6.57 -6.51 -9.72
C GLY A 19 -5.58 -6.38 -8.56
N LEU A 20 -4.57 -5.50 -8.65
CA LEU A 20 -3.55 -5.31 -7.62
C LEU A 20 -4.01 -4.34 -6.53
N LEU A 21 -3.38 -4.42 -5.36
CA LEU A 21 -3.65 -3.51 -4.25
C LEU A 21 -2.67 -2.33 -4.25
N TYR A 22 -3.21 -1.14 -4.05
CA TYR A 22 -2.49 0.12 -3.99
C TYR A 22 -2.69 0.73 -2.60
N VAL A 23 -1.59 1.06 -1.94
CA VAL A 23 -1.58 1.60 -0.57
C VAL A 23 -1.02 3.01 -0.61
N LEU A 24 -1.80 3.97 -0.08
CA LEU A 24 -1.34 5.34 0.11
C LEU A 24 -0.91 5.53 1.56
N THR A 25 0.29 6.06 1.79
CA THR A 25 0.79 6.32 3.15
C THR A 25 0.53 7.75 3.59
N ASP A 26 0.32 7.92 4.89
CA ASP A 26 -0.05 9.18 5.52
C ASP A 26 1.18 9.90 6.08
N SER A 27 1.92 10.58 5.20
CA SER A 27 3.03 11.45 5.59
C SER A 27 3.16 12.63 4.61
N SER A 28 3.94 13.64 4.99
CA SER A 28 4.28 14.79 4.11
C SER A 28 5.04 14.35 2.85
N ASN A 29 5.79 13.25 2.94
CA ASN A 29 6.42 12.58 1.81
C ASN A 29 5.75 11.21 1.56
N GLY A 30 4.41 11.23 1.50
CA GLY A 30 3.59 10.03 1.35
C GLY A 30 3.95 9.24 0.08
N ARG A 31 3.82 7.92 0.17
CA ARG A 31 4.16 6.99 -0.90
C ARG A 31 2.92 6.30 -1.43
N LEU A 32 2.88 6.08 -2.73
CA LEU A 32 1.96 5.14 -3.36
C LEU A 32 2.71 3.82 -3.58
N ILE A 33 2.29 2.77 -2.88
CA ILE A 33 2.92 1.45 -2.95
C ILE A 33 1.97 0.50 -3.66
N ARG A 34 2.46 -0.19 -4.69
CA ARG A 34 1.74 -1.28 -5.37
C ARG A 34 2.18 -2.62 -4.80
N LEU A 35 1.23 -3.42 -4.33
CA LEU A 35 1.47 -4.76 -3.81
C LEU A 35 1.30 -5.80 -4.91
N LEU A 36 2.31 -6.65 -5.06
CA LEU A 36 2.23 -7.85 -5.89
C LEU A 36 1.86 -9.04 -5.00
N PRO A 37 1.07 -10.00 -5.51
CA PRO A 37 0.90 -11.27 -4.82
C PRO A 37 2.26 -11.93 -4.57
N PRO A 38 2.42 -12.67 -3.46
CA PRO A 38 3.56 -13.57 -3.34
C PRO A 38 3.52 -14.56 -4.52
N GLY A 39 4.68 -14.77 -5.14
CA GLY A 39 4.87 -15.86 -6.11
C GLY A 39 4.81 -17.22 -5.44
#